data_AF-A0A536I0L6-F1
#
_entry.id   AF-A0A536I0L6-F1
#
_cell.length_a   1.000
_cell.length_b   1.000
_cell.length_c   1.000
_cell.angle_alpha   90.00
_cell.angle_beta   90.00
_cell.angle_gamma   90.00
#
_symmetry.space_group_name_H-M   'P 1'
#
loop_
_entity.id
_entity.type
_entity.pdbx_description
1 polymer ?
#
loop_
_entity_poly.entity_id
_entity_poly.type
_entity_poly.pdbx_seq_one_letter_code
_entity_poly.pdbx_strand_id
1 'polypeptide(L)'
;MHRGTGLLPIAPATRRRDRAAAGGLHRRSRDAAPGVIQAGTRRIGSPTLPSPEGGWKNERRPMMARLRVSTWSALAVAIGFLLTEGIMLDARIRDYDEGVFWATIRALARGEPMFSSVFATSPPGFFYALLPFYLVVHSLASVRAGVLLLCLGGLAATYVLGRLLTGNLGGLVAVLLTATSPAYWHESTVLQADGPSLALSTVAVALSMLSVRTEGRNRDGLAAATGLALAFSVGTKFFGVVAAVPIAIVLLGASRGRGRLVAAAVLGGVLGVLILLVPVIGSPQAAYRQLIVSHLRAGELAHFGIGRNLSFLLIRHNLPLEA
;
A
#
# COMPACT_ATOMS: atom_id res chain seq x y z
N MET A 1 -4.63 53.80 43.03
CA MET A 1 -5.06 53.42 44.39
C MET A 1 -5.31 51.92 44.42
N HIS A 2 -4.71 51.22 45.40
CA HIS A 2 -4.78 49.77 45.74
C HIS A 2 -4.34 48.76 44.65
N ARG A 3 -3.13 48.15 44.67
CA ARG A 3 -2.43 47.23 45.63
C ARG A 3 -3.12 45.86 45.85
N GLY A 4 -2.35 44.79 45.64
CA GLY A 4 -2.60 43.42 46.11
C GLY A 4 -2.13 42.35 45.10
N THR A 5 -0.84 42.17 44.80
CA THR A 5 0.13 41.28 45.49
C THR A 5 -0.46 40.03 46.13
N GLY A 6 -0.26 38.88 45.47
CA GLY A 6 -0.43 37.53 46.02
C GLY A 6 0.65 36.61 45.46
N LEU A 7 1.83 36.62 46.09
CA LEU A 7 2.93 35.67 45.92
C LEU A 7 2.80 34.56 46.97
N LEU A 8 3.41 33.40 46.64
CA LEU A 8 3.93 32.29 47.49
C LEU A 8 3.19 30.95 47.37
N PRO A 9 3.84 29.78 47.65
CA PRO A 9 5.28 29.53 47.83
C PRO A 9 5.85 28.34 47.02
N ILE A 10 7.17 28.38 46.86
CA ILE A 10 8.04 27.24 46.58
C ILE A 10 8.21 26.43 47.89
N ALA A 11 8.15 25.11 47.83
CA ALA A 11 8.65 24.24 48.91
C ALA A 11 9.31 22.96 48.35
N PRO A 12 10.28 22.38 49.09
CA PRO A 12 11.39 21.61 48.53
C PRO A 12 11.42 20.13 49.01
N ALA A 13 12.55 19.48 48.72
CA ALA A 13 13.16 18.38 49.48
C ALA A 13 12.94 16.93 48.99
N THR A 14 13.97 16.46 48.28
CA THR A 14 14.78 15.28 48.62
C THR A 14 14.09 14.05 49.25
N ARG A 15 14.18 12.91 48.56
CA ARG A 15 14.43 11.63 49.25
C ARG A 15 15.41 10.75 48.48
N ARG A 16 16.66 10.90 48.89
CA ARG A 16 17.73 9.91 48.82
C ARG A 16 17.35 8.72 49.70
N ARG A 17 17.36 7.50 49.15
CA ARG A 17 17.53 6.28 49.94
C ARG A 17 18.56 5.39 49.25
N ASP A 18 19.78 5.54 49.74
CA ASP A 18 20.83 4.55 49.70
C ASP A 18 20.47 3.35 50.59
N ARG A 19 21.22 2.26 50.36
CA ARG A 19 21.43 1.03 51.14
C ARG A 19 20.52 -0.16 50.81
N ALA A 20 21.02 -1.38 50.86
CA ALA A 20 22.33 -2.02 50.75
C ALA A 20 22.08 -3.49 51.12
N ALA A 21 22.92 -4.37 50.59
CA ALA A 21 23.37 -5.61 51.23
C ALA A 21 22.34 -6.74 51.45
N ALA A 22 22.71 -7.91 50.91
CA ALA A 22 23.10 -9.10 51.67
C ALA A 22 22.46 -10.41 51.16
N GLY A 23 23.30 -11.44 51.08
CA GLY A 23 22.92 -12.84 50.93
C GLY A 23 23.00 -13.32 49.48
N GLY A 24 23.89 -14.20 49.07
CA GLY A 24 24.68 -15.15 49.84
C GLY A 24 24.80 -16.43 49.01
N LEU A 25 26.02 -16.68 48.52
CA LEU A 25 26.68 -17.98 48.43
C LEU A 25 25.79 -19.23 48.47
N HIS A 26 25.76 -19.99 47.36
CA HIS A 26 25.96 -21.43 47.50
C HIS A 26 26.84 -22.02 46.38
N ARG A 27 28.11 -22.20 46.76
CA ARG A 27 29.01 -23.24 46.30
C ARG A 27 28.31 -24.60 46.26
N ARG A 28 28.45 -25.34 45.15
CA ARG A 28 28.73 -26.79 45.19
C ARG A 28 29.49 -27.22 43.94
N SER A 29 30.81 -27.29 44.12
CA SER A 29 31.71 -28.17 43.38
C SER A 29 31.38 -29.63 43.69
N ARG A 30 31.36 -30.47 42.67
CA ARG A 30 31.72 -31.89 42.80
C ARG A 30 32.51 -32.31 41.56
N ASP A 31 33.80 -32.46 41.82
CA ASP A 31 34.74 -33.25 41.04
C ASP A 31 34.44 -34.75 41.16
N ALA A 32 35.18 -35.53 40.34
CA ALA A 32 35.31 -36.98 40.19
C ALA A 32 34.51 -37.55 39.00
N ALA A 33 35.09 -38.27 38.03
CA ALA A 33 36.45 -38.78 37.82
C ALA A 33 36.58 -39.25 36.34
N PRO A 34 37.80 -39.56 35.84
CA PRO A 34 38.06 -39.88 34.45
C PRO A 34 37.86 -41.37 34.14
N GLY A 35 37.17 -41.67 33.03
CA GLY A 35 36.99 -43.01 32.49
C GLY A 35 37.68 -43.15 31.14
N VAL A 36 38.91 -43.67 31.18
CA VAL A 36 39.68 -44.13 30.03
C VAL A 36 39.05 -45.41 29.48
N ILE A 37 38.61 -45.40 28.22
CA ILE A 37 38.45 -46.61 27.41
C ILE A 37 39.26 -46.42 26.13
N GLN A 38 40.45 -47.03 26.15
CA GLN A 38 41.28 -47.31 24.99
C GLN A 38 40.79 -48.64 24.40
N ALA A 39 40.21 -48.65 23.20
CA ALA A 39 40.11 -49.85 22.37
C ALA A 39 39.82 -49.50 20.90
N GLY A 40 40.78 -49.83 20.02
CA GLY A 40 40.46 -50.21 18.64
C GLY A 40 40.64 -49.16 17.54
N THR A 41 41.88 -48.72 17.30
CA THR A 41 42.25 -48.10 16.02
C THR A 41 42.25 -49.13 14.89
N ARG A 42 41.10 -49.39 14.26
CA ARG A 42 41.06 -49.91 12.88
C ARG A 42 41.35 -48.76 11.94
N ARG A 43 42.51 -48.80 11.26
CA ARG A 43 42.80 -47.96 10.09
C ARG A 43 41.81 -48.31 8.97
N ILE A 44 40.67 -47.64 8.96
CA ILE A 44 39.84 -47.49 7.78
C ILE A 44 40.54 -46.43 6.94
N GLY A 45 40.91 -46.80 5.70
CA GLY A 45 41.59 -45.91 4.76
C GLY A 45 40.87 -44.56 4.70
N SER A 46 41.61 -43.49 4.95
CA SER A 46 41.12 -42.13 4.84
C SER A 46 40.58 -41.94 3.41
N PRO A 47 39.27 -41.72 3.22
CA PRO A 47 38.76 -41.31 1.92
C PRO A 47 39.47 -40.00 1.60
N THR A 48 40.17 -39.98 0.46
CA THR A 48 40.75 -38.79 -0.13
C THR A 48 39.65 -37.74 -0.23
N LEU A 49 39.66 -36.79 0.71
CA LEU A 49 38.73 -35.68 0.71
C LEU A 49 38.99 -34.90 -0.60
N PRO A 50 37.97 -34.71 -1.45
CA PRO A 50 38.13 -33.90 -2.64
C PRO A 50 38.59 -32.50 -2.22
N SER A 51 39.65 -32.02 -2.87
CA SER A 51 40.24 -30.70 -2.65
C SER A 51 39.14 -29.61 -2.59
N PRO A 52 39.08 -28.77 -1.53
CA PRO A 52 38.04 -27.75 -1.37
C PRO A 52 38.10 -26.61 -2.39
N GLU A 53 39.11 -26.55 -3.26
CA GLU A 53 39.47 -25.29 -3.92
C GLU A 53 38.80 -25.04 -5.29
N GLY A 54 38.04 -25.98 -5.85
CA GLY A 54 37.60 -25.88 -7.27
C GLY A 54 36.13 -25.58 -7.58
N GLY A 55 35.18 -25.99 -6.72
CA GLY A 55 33.79 -26.24 -7.19
C GLY A 55 32.76 -25.12 -7.04
N TRP A 56 32.96 -24.16 -6.12
CA TRP A 56 31.84 -23.35 -5.61
C TRP A 56 31.59 -22.05 -6.37
N LYS A 57 32.46 -21.68 -7.32
CA LYS A 57 32.35 -20.41 -8.07
C LYS A 57 31.43 -20.48 -9.30
N ASN A 58 31.10 -21.66 -9.81
CA ASN A 58 30.34 -21.77 -11.08
C ASN A 58 28.83 -21.93 -10.93
N GLU A 59 28.30 -22.41 -9.80
CA GLU A 59 26.85 -22.61 -9.63
C GLU A 59 26.05 -21.32 -9.36
N ARG A 60 26.70 -20.24 -8.91
CA ARG A 60 26.00 -18.96 -8.64
C ARG A 60 25.72 -18.14 -9.91
N ARG A 61 26.41 -18.42 -11.02
CA ARG A 61 26.29 -17.69 -12.29
C ARG A 61 24.94 -17.90 -13.01
N PRO A 62 24.38 -19.12 -13.15
CA PRO A 62 23.10 -19.31 -13.84
C PRO A 62 21.89 -18.72 -13.10
N MET A 63 21.92 -18.65 -11.76
CA MET A 63 20.78 -18.14 -10.97
C MET A 63 20.59 -16.63 -11.13
N MET A 64 21.68 -15.85 -11.16
CA MET A 64 21.60 -14.40 -11.38
C MET A 64 21.12 -14.04 -12.78
N ALA A 65 21.47 -14.83 -13.81
CA ALA A 65 20.99 -14.61 -15.17
C ALA A 65 19.46 -14.78 -15.27
N ARG A 66 18.89 -15.83 -14.66
CA ARG A 66 17.43 -16.07 -14.67
C ARG A 66 16.62 -14.99 -13.94
N LEU A 67 17.15 -14.46 -12.84
CA LEU A 67 16.52 -13.35 -12.10
C LEU A 67 16.43 -12.07 -12.96
N ARG A 68 17.51 -11.75 -13.69
CA ARG A 68 17.56 -10.57 -14.56
C ARG A 68 16.57 -10.69 -15.72
N VAL A 69 16.50 -11.83 -16.39
CA VAL A 69 15.58 -12.04 -17.53
C VAL A 69 14.12 -11.77 -17.13
N SER A 70 13.66 -12.32 -16.00
CA SER A 70 12.27 -12.12 -15.57
C SER A 70 11.90 -10.67 -15.24
N THR A 71 12.86 -9.89 -14.72
CA THR A 71 12.65 -8.48 -14.40
C THR A 71 12.58 -7.65 -15.67
N TRP A 72 13.46 -7.94 -16.63
CA TRP A 72 13.41 -7.30 -17.96
C TRP A 72 12.13 -7.63 -18.72
N SER A 73 11.62 -8.86 -18.61
CA SER A 73 10.33 -9.23 -19.20
C SER A 73 9.16 -8.46 -18.56
N ALA A 74 9.13 -8.33 -17.24
CA ALA A 74 8.11 -7.53 -16.57
C ALA A 74 8.18 -6.05 -16.97
N LEU A 75 9.39 -5.51 -17.11
CA LEU A 75 9.60 -4.16 -17.61
C LEU A 75 9.12 -4.01 -19.06
N ALA A 76 9.39 -4.98 -19.92
CA ALA A 76 8.89 -4.98 -21.30
C ALA A 76 7.35 -5.01 -21.35
N VAL A 77 6.68 -5.77 -20.47
CA VAL A 77 5.22 -5.76 -20.33
C VAL A 77 4.73 -4.38 -19.90
N ALA A 78 5.37 -3.77 -18.90
CA ALA A 78 4.99 -2.43 -18.43
C ALA A 78 5.20 -1.34 -19.50
N ILE A 79 6.28 -1.42 -20.28
CA ILE A 79 6.54 -0.52 -21.40
C ILE A 79 5.50 -0.73 -22.50
N GLY A 80 5.21 -1.98 -22.86
CA GLY A 80 4.17 -2.29 -23.86
C GLY A 80 2.81 -1.72 -23.45
N PHE A 81 2.42 -1.94 -22.20
CA PHE A 81 1.20 -1.39 -21.61
C PHE A 81 1.19 0.15 -21.67
N LEU A 82 2.26 0.81 -21.23
CA LEU A 82 2.39 2.27 -21.27
C LEU A 82 2.29 2.82 -22.70
N LEU A 83 2.93 2.18 -23.67
CA LEU A 83 2.89 2.62 -25.07
C LEU A 83 1.48 2.48 -25.66
N THR A 84 0.78 1.38 -25.38
CA THR A 84 -0.58 1.17 -25.89
C THR A 84 -1.57 2.13 -25.26
N GLU A 85 -1.52 2.31 -23.94
CA GLU A 85 -2.41 3.23 -23.21
C GLU A 85 -2.07 4.70 -23.51
N GLY A 86 -0.80 5.01 -23.77
CA GLY A 86 -0.33 6.34 -24.13
C GLY A 86 -1.00 6.92 -25.37
N ILE A 87 -1.33 6.07 -26.35
CA ILE A 87 -2.04 6.47 -27.59
C ILE A 87 -3.47 6.93 -27.26
N MET A 88 -4.06 6.39 -26.19
CA MET A 88 -5.46 6.64 -25.81
C MET A 88 -5.64 7.85 -24.89
N LEU A 89 -4.55 8.49 -24.44
CA LEU A 89 -4.62 9.61 -23.49
C LEU A 89 -5.36 10.83 -24.05
N ASP A 90 -5.22 11.09 -25.36
CA ASP A 90 -5.86 12.24 -26.04
C ASP A 90 -7.22 11.89 -26.66
N ALA A 91 -7.74 10.69 -26.38
CA ALA A 91 -9.09 10.33 -26.81
C ALA A 91 -10.14 11.30 -26.24
N ARG A 92 -11.30 11.40 -26.89
CA ARG A 92 -12.44 12.15 -26.33
C ARG A 92 -12.86 11.58 -24.96
N ILE A 93 -13.73 12.30 -24.25
CA ILE A 93 -14.33 11.82 -23.00
C ILE A 93 -14.98 10.45 -23.27
N ARG A 94 -14.60 9.45 -22.47
CA ARG A 94 -14.96 8.04 -22.67
C ARG A 94 -16.03 7.56 -21.71
N ASP A 95 -16.19 8.26 -20.59
CA ASP A 95 -17.13 7.92 -19.54
C ASP A 95 -17.83 9.18 -19.00
N TYR A 96 -19.04 9.02 -18.48
CA TYR A 96 -19.80 10.12 -17.90
C TYR A 96 -19.10 10.73 -16.68
N ASP A 97 -18.60 9.89 -15.77
CA ASP A 97 -17.94 10.34 -14.53
C ASP A 97 -16.63 11.07 -14.83
N GLU A 98 -16.01 10.76 -15.96
CA GLU A 98 -14.78 11.39 -16.43
C GLU A 98 -14.94 12.90 -16.62
N GLY A 99 -16.07 13.33 -17.21
CA GLY A 99 -16.38 14.75 -17.40
C GLY A 99 -16.57 15.47 -16.07
N VAL A 100 -17.20 14.80 -15.09
CA VAL A 100 -17.41 15.33 -13.74
C VAL A 100 -16.06 15.49 -13.03
N PHE A 101 -15.24 14.45 -13.01
CA PHE A 101 -13.91 14.50 -12.40
C PHE A 101 -13.00 15.54 -13.06
N TRP A 102 -13.09 15.67 -14.39
CA TRP A 102 -12.37 16.69 -15.12
C TRP A 102 -12.78 18.12 -14.72
N ALA A 103 -14.09 18.38 -14.63
CA ALA A 103 -14.59 19.68 -14.19
C ALA A 103 -14.15 20.00 -12.75
N THR A 104 -14.18 19.00 -11.86
CA THR A 104 -13.73 19.13 -10.47
C THR A 104 -12.25 19.50 -10.39
N ILE A 105 -11.36 18.81 -11.13
CA ILE A 105 -9.92 19.13 -11.12
C ILE A 105 -9.67 20.56 -11.63
N ARG A 106 -10.37 20.98 -12.70
CA ARG A 106 -10.25 22.36 -13.21
C ARG A 106 -10.72 23.40 -12.19
N ALA A 107 -11.74 23.10 -11.40
CA ALA A 107 -12.21 23.98 -10.34
C ALA A 107 -11.18 24.09 -9.20
N LEU A 108 -10.63 22.96 -8.74
CA LEU A 108 -9.57 22.93 -7.73
C LEU A 108 -8.33 23.70 -8.19
N ALA A 109 -7.96 23.61 -9.46
CA ALA A 109 -6.84 24.36 -10.03
C ALA A 109 -7.05 25.88 -10.05
N ARG A 110 -8.30 26.36 -10.01
CA ARG A 110 -8.64 27.78 -9.81
C ARG A 110 -8.61 28.20 -8.33
N GLY A 111 -8.27 27.29 -7.43
CA GLY A 111 -8.27 27.54 -5.98
C GLY A 111 -9.64 27.43 -5.33
N GLU A 112 -10.63 26.85 -6.02
CA GLU A 112 -11.97 26.67 -5.45
C GLU A 112 -11.95 25.57 -4.36
N PRO A 113 -12.44 25.85 -3.14
CA PRO A 113 -12.40 24.89 -2.04
C PRO A 113 -13.31 23.68 -2.26
N MET A 114 -12.76 22.49 -2.01
CA MET A 114 -13.49 21.21 -2.12
C MET A 114 -14.67 21.14 -1.14
N PHE A 115 -15.73 20.45 -1.55
CA PHE A 115 -16.99 20.22 -0.82
C PHE A 115 -17.83 21.46 -0.50
N SER A 116 -17.33 22.67 -0.74
CA SER A 116 -18.08 23.91 -0.54
C SER A 116 -18.48 24.55 -1.87
N SER A 117 -17.52 25.01 -2.66
CA SER A 117 -17.78 25.49 -4.02
C SER A 117 -17.71 24.37 -5.06
N VAL A 118 -16.86 23.36 -4.82
CA VAL A 118 -16.70 22.22 -5.71
C VAL A 118 -17.38 20.99 -5.13
N PHE A 119 -18.39 20.47 -5.83
CA PHE A 119 -19.03 19.21 -5.47
C PHE A 119 -18.12 18.02 -5.80
N ALA A 120 -17.92 17.10 -4.86
CA ALA A 120 -17.10 15.91 -5.05
C ALA A 120 -17.73 14.70 -4.34
N THR A 121 -18.08 13.68 -5.13
CA THR A 121 -18.56 12.38 -4.63
C THR A 121 -17.40 11.46 -4.25
N SER A 122 -16.21 11.68 -4.79
CA SER A 122 -15.03 10.88 -4.44
C SER A 122 -14.20 11.53 -3.34
N PRO A 123 -13.53 10.70 -2.50
CA PRO A 123 -12.58 11.17 -1.51
C PRO A 123 -11.47 12.08 -2.10
N PRO A 124 -10.90 13.00 -1.29
CA PRO A 124 -10.01 14.05 -1.78
C PRO A 124 -8.69 13.52 -2.37
N GLY A 125 -8.19 12.39 -1.88
CA GLY A 125 -6.91 11.82 -2.30
C GLY A 125 -6.83 11.56 -3.80
N PHE A 126 -7.93 11.18 -4.45
CA PHE A 126 -7.98 11.02 -5.91
C PHE A 126 -7.63 12.32 -6.63
N PHE A 127 -8.33 13.40 -6.31
CA PHE A 127 -8.18 14.69 -6.99
C PHE A 127 -6.81 15.32 -6.72
N TYR A 128 -6.36 15.30 -5.46
CA TYR A 128 -5.09 15.92 -5.09
C TYR A 128 -3.87 15.11 -5.55
N ALA A 129 -3.99 13.79 -5.74
CA ALA A 129 -2.94 13.00 -6.38
C ALA A 129 -2.77 13.35 -7.87
N LEU A 130 -3.86 13.73 -8.53
CA LEU A 130 -3.87 14.03 -9.97
C LEU A 130 -3.67 15.52 -10.30
N LEU A 131 -3.95 16.42 -9.36
CA LEU A 131 -3.84 17.87 -9.54
C LEU A 131 -2.46 18.32 -10.04
N PRO A 132 -1.31 17.79 -9.54
CA PRO A 132 0.00 18.18 -10.06
C PRO A 132 0.15 17.95 -11.57
N PHE A 133 -0.43 16.87 -12.11
CA PHE A 133 -0.36 16.58 -13.54
C PHE A 133 -1.11 17.62 -14.38
N TYR A 134 -2.28 18.04 -13.91
CA TYR A 134 -3.04 19.12 -14.53
C TYR A 134 -2.30 20.47 -14.48
N LEU A 135 -1.63 20.76 -13.37
CA LEU A 135 -0.90 22.03 -13.21
C LEU A 135 0.34 22.10 -14.11
N VAL A 136 0.98 20.97 -14.42
CA VAL A 136 2.09 20.92 -15.39
C VAL A 136 1.59 21.12 -16.81
N VAL A 137 0.53 20.42 -17.20
CA VAL A 137 -0.12 20.56 -18.51
C VAL A 137 -1.62 20.60 -18.31
N HIS A 138 -2.26 21.70 -18.71
CA HIS A 138 -3.69 21.95 -18.47
C HIS A 138 -4.60 21.19 -19.45
N SER A 139 -4.45 19.87 -19.55
CA SER A 139 -5.17 19.00 -20.49
C SER A 139 -5.75 17.76 -19.80
N LEU A 140 -6.78 17.15 -20.40
CA LEU A 140 -7.32 15.89 -19.89
C LEU A 140 -6.29 14.76 -19.99
N ALA A 141 -5.51 14.75 -21.09
CA ALA A 141 -4.46 13.78 -21.33
C ALA A 141 -3.40 13.76 -20.21
N SER A 142 -3.04 14.92 -19.63
CA SER A 142 -2.07 14.96 -18.54
C SER A 142 -2.59 14.30 -17.26
N VAL A 143 -3.86 14.53 -16.94
CA VAL A 143 -4.49 13.93 -15.77
C VAL A 143 -4.67 12.43 -15.94
N ARG A 144 -5.05 11.99 -17.15
CA ARG A 144 -5.06 10.57 -17.50
C ARG A 144 -3.66 9.95 -17.43
N ALA A 145 -2.61 10.70 -17.79
CA ALA A 145 -1.23 10.22 -17.58
C ALA A 145 -0.93 10.02 -16.09
N GLY A 146 -1.46 10.86 -15.20
CA GLY A 146 -1.40 10.65 -13.75
C GLY A 146 -2.09 9.36 -13.31
N VAL A 147 -3.28 9.07 -13.82
CA VAL A 147 -4.00 7.79 -13.60
C VAL A 147 -3.15 6.61 -14.07
N LEU A 148 -2.65 6.68 -15.31
CA LEU A 148 -1.82 5.65 -15.91
C LEU A 148 -0.55 5.38 -15.09
N LEU A 149 0.10 6.42 -14.56
CA LEU A 149 1.27 6.27 -13.70
C LEU A 149 0.95 5.58 -12.37
N LEU A 150 -0.20 5.86 -11.76
CA LEU A 150 -0.65 5.15 -10.57
C LEU A 150 -0.92 3.67 -10.90
N CYS A 151 -1.59 3.39 -12.02
CA CYS A 151 -1.82 2.03 -12.50
C CYS A 151 -0.52 1.29 -12.84
N LEU A 152 0.49 1.95 -13.42
CA LEU A 152 1.83 1.35 -13.59
C LEU A 152 2.46 0.95 -12.24
N GLY A 153 2.27 1.76 -11.20
CA GLY A 153 2.67 1.39 -9.83
C GLY A 153 1.93 0.14 -9.33
N GLY A 154 0.64 0.03 -9.65
CA GLY A 154 -0.17 -1.17 -9.41
C GLY A 154 0.38 -2.42 -10.12
N LEU A 155 0.70 -2.33 -11.41
CA LEU A 155 1.31 -3.43 -12.16
C LEU A 155 2.66 -3.88 -11.58
N ALA A 156 3.51 -2.92 -11.19
CA ALA A 156 4.76 -3.22 -10.52
C ALA A 156 4.53 -3.96 -9.19
N ALA A 157 3.55 -3.53 -8.40
CA ALA A 157 3.15 -4.19 -7.16
C ALA A 157 2.59 -5.61 -7.41
N THR A 158 1.80 -5.80 -8.46
CA THR A 158 1.32 -7.13 -8.89
C THR A 158 2.48 -8.08 -9.21
N TYR A 159 3.47 -7.62 -9.98
CA TYR A 159 4.66 -8.41 -10.27
C TYR A 159 5.39 -8.81 -8.98
N VAL A 160 5.59 -7.85 -8.06
CA VAL A 160 6.23 -8.08 -6.76
C VAL A 160 5.45 -9.11 -5.95
N LEU A 161 4.13 -8.97 -5.83
CA LEU A 161 3.27 -9.92 -5.11
C LEU A 161 3.35 -11.33 -5.68
N GLY A 162 3.14 -11.47 -7.00
CA GLY A 162 3.23 -12.77 -7.66
C GLY A 162 4.61 -13.40 -7.48
N ARG A 163 5.67 -12.59 -7.56
CA ARG A 163 7.05 -13.03 -7.31
C ARG A 163 7.27 -13.51 -5.88
N LEU A 164 6.72 -12.80 -4.89
CA LEU A 164 6.86 -13.17 -3.48
C LEU A 164 6.10 -14.48 -3.16
N LEU A 165 4.98 -14.74 -3.82
CA LEU A 165 4.13 -15.91 -3.59
C LEU A 165 4.60 -17.17 -4.33
N THR A 166 5.03 -17.01 -5.59
CA THR A 166 5.21 -18.15 -6.52
C THR A 166 6.54 -18.10 -7.29
N GLY A 167 7.40 -17.14 -6.98
CA GLY A 167 8.67 -16.93 -7.67
C GLY A 167 8.52 -16.12 -8.97
N ASN A 168 9.65 -15.90 -9.64
CA ASN A 168 9.74 -14.94 -10.75
C ASN A 168 8.74 -15.17 -11.89
N LEU A 169 8.49 -16.44 -12.25
CA LEU A 169 7.58 -16.78 -13.34
C LEU A 169 6.14 -16.42 -12.97
N GLY A 170 5.68 -16.73 -11.76
CA GLY A 170 4.32 -16.37 -11.37
C GLY A 170 4.14 -14.86 -11.15
N GLY A 171 5.20 -14.13 -10.79
CA GLY A 171 5.21 -12.66 -10.90
C GLY A 171 5.00 -12.17 -12.32
N LEU A 172 5.71 -12.76 -13.30
CA LEU A 172 5.57 -12.41 -14.71
C LEU A 172 4.17 -12.75 -15.26
N VAL A 173 3.64 -13.93 -14.92
CA VAL A 173 2.30 -14.35 -15.32
C VAL A 173 1.25 -13.42 -14.70
N ALA A 174 1.37 -13.07 -13.42
CA ALA A 174 0.43 -12.17 -12.75
C ALA A 174 0.39 -10.77 -13.38
N VAL A 175 1.56 -10.17 -13.66
CA VAL A 175 1.60 -8.86 -14.30
C VAL A 175 1.12 -8.92 -15.74
N LEU A 176 1.43 -9.98 -16.50
CA LEU A 176 0.94 -10.15 -17.87
C LEU A 176 -0.58 -10.25 -17.89
N LEU A 177 -1.18 -11.13 -17.08
CA LEU A 177 -2.63 -11.29 -17.01
C LEU A 177 -3.34 -9.99 -16.59
N THR A 178 -2.75 -9.23 -15.67
CA THR A 178 -3.30 -7.94 -15.24
C THR A 178 -3.18 -6.90 -16.35
N ALA A 179 -1.99 -6.80 -16.97
CA ALA A 179 -1.71 -5.86 -18.05
C ALA A 179 -2.44 -6.20 -19.36
N THR A 180 -3.05 -7.38 -19.49
CA THR A 180 -3.92 -7.74 -20.64
C THR A 180 -5.40 -7.82 -20.26
N SER A 181 -5.75 -7.49 -19.01
CA SER A 181 -7.14 -7.51 -18.57
C SER A 181 -7.91 -6.32 -19.17
N PRO A 182 -9.05 -6.56 -19.86
CA PRO A 182 -9.87 -5.47 -20.40
C PRO A 182 -10.34 -4.48 -19.33
N ALA A 183 -10.65 -4.98 -18.13
CA ALA A 183 -11.06 -4.14 -17.01
C ALA A 183 -9.91 -3.23 -16.57
N TYR A 184 -8.69 -3.77 -16.49
CA TYR A 184 -7.54 -2.98 -16.08
C TYR A 184 -7.18 -1.90 -17.10
N TRP A 185 -7.29 -2.21 -18.40
CA TRP A 185 -7.10 -1.26 -19.50
C TRP A 185 -8.10 -0.11 -19.45
N HIS A 186 -9.37 -0.42 -19.24
CA HIS A 186 -10.40 0.61 -19.14
C HIS A 186 -10.08 1.59 -18.00
N GLU A 187 -9.77 1.04 -16.83
CA GLU A 187 -9.48 1.80 -15.61
C GLU A 187 -8.15 2.56 -15.64
N SER A 188 -7.22 2.22 -16.53
CA SER A 188 -5.93 2.91 -16.67
C SER A 188 -5.93 4.07 -17.65
N THR A 189 -6.94 4.18 -18.52
CA THR A 189 -7.05 5.26 -19.51
C THR A 189 -8.19 6.23 -19.30
N VAL A 190 -9.14 5.91 -18.42
CA VAL A 190 -10.25 6.81 -18.08
C VAL A 190 -9.88 7.58 -16.81
N LEU A 191 -10.19 8.87 -16.76
CA LEU A 191 -10.10 9.63 -15.51
C LEU A 191 -11.22 9.17 -14.56
N GLN A 192 -10.98 8.07 -13.84
CA GLN A 192 -11.84 7.47 -12.82
C GLN A 192 -11.01 7.05 -11.60
N ALA A 193 -11.68 6.93 -10.45
CA ALA A 193 -11.00 6.67 -9.16
C ALA A 193 -10.74 5.17 -8.89
N ASP A 194 -11.43 4.25 -9.57
CA ASP A 194 -11.36 2.81 -9.32
C ASP A 194 -9.98 2.24 -9.63
N GLY A 195 -9.46 2.48 -10.84
CA GLY A 195 -8.11 2.08 -11.24
C GLY A 195 -7.02 2.52 -10.25
N PRO A 196 -6.86 3.84 -10.00
CA PRO A 196 -5.90 4.35 -9.02
C PRO A 196 -6.07 3.79 -7.60
N SER A 197 -7.31 3.66 -7.12
CA SER A 197 -7.59 3.08 -5.81
C SER A 197 -7.13 1.62 -5.73
N LEU A 198 -7.45 0.81 -6.74
CA LEU A 198 -7.06 -0.59 -6.82
C LEU A 198 -5.53 -0.75 -6.95
N ALA A 199 -4.87 0.11 -7.71
CA ALA A 199 -3.42 0.13 -7.84
C ALA A 199 -2.74 0.42 -6.49
N LEU A 200 -3.18 1.45 -5.76
CA LEU A 200 -2.67 1.79 -4.43
C LEU A 200 -2.97 0.70 -3.39
N SER A 201 -4.13 0.04 -3.48
CA SER A 201 -4.47 -1.14 -2.68
C SER A 201 -3.46 -2.27 -2.90
N THR A 202 -3.15 -2.55 -4.16
CA THR A 202 -2.18 -3.60 -4.54
C THR A 202 -0.77 -3.26 -4.04
N VAL A 203 -0.36 -1.99 -4.15
CA VAL A 203 0.89 -1.48 -3.56
C VAL A 203 0.92 -1.70 -2.05
N ALA A 204 -0.17 -1.36 -1.33
CA ALA A 204 -0.24 -1.56 0.11
C ALA A 204 -0.07 -3.03 0.50
N VAL A 205 -0.74 -3.95 -0.21
CA VAL A 205 -0.58 -5.40 0.03
C VAL A 205 0.86 -5.87 -0.26
N ALA A 206 1.48 -5.39 -1.36
CA ALA A 206 2.86 -5.71 -1.69
C ALA A 206 3.85 -5.25 -0.61
N LEU A 207 3.69 -4.02 -0.13
CA LEU A 207 4.50 -3.46 0.96
C LEU A 207 4.33 -4.26 2.25
N SER A 208 3.10 -4.71 2.55
CA SER A 208 2.84 -5.54 3.74
C SER A 208 3.62 -6.85 3.69
N MET A 209 3.64 -7.51 2.52
CA MET A 209 4.38 -8.75 2.31
C MET A 209 5.91 -8.54 2.35
N LEU A 210 6.40 -7.42 1.81
CA LEU A 210 7.81 -7.07 1.91
C LEU A 210 8.20 -6.77 3.36
N SER A 211 7.33 -6.14 4.14
CA SER A 211 7.59 -5.81 5.54
C SER A 211 7.77 -7.05 6.42
N VAL A 212 7.07 -8.16 6.16
CA VAL A 212 7.24 -9.38 6.96
C VAL A 212 8.48 -10.20 6.55
N ARG A 213 9.06 -9.91 5.38
CA ARG A 213 10.25 -10.58 4.84
C ARG A 213 11.54 -9.80 5.00
N THR A 214 11.46 -8.56 5.46
CA THR A 214 12.60 -7.66 5.66
C THR A 214 12.96 -7.59 7.14
N GLU A 215 14.25 -7.41 7.45
CA GLU A 215 14.74 -7.26 8.82
C GLU A 215 15.16 -5.80 9.10
N GLY A 216 15.33 -5.47 10.38
CA GLY A 216 15.83 -4.17 10.83
C GLY A 216 14.88 -2.98 10.61
N ARG A 217 15.40 -1.77 10.46
CA ARG A 217 14.63 -0.52 10.36
C ARG A 217 13.80 -0.42 9.07
N ASN A 218 14.27 -1.04 7.99
CA ASN A 218 13.53 -1.07 6.71
C ASN A 218 12.20 -1.81 6.85
N ARG A 219 12.14 -2.77 7.78
CA ARG A 219 10.94 -3.52 8.14
C ARG A 219 9.78 -2.61 8.56
N ASP A 220 10.04 -1.74 9.54
CA ASP A 220 9.02 -0.83 10.07
C ASP A 220 8.68 0.25 9.06
N GLY A 221 9.66 0.72 8.29
CA GLY A 221 9.43 1.67 7.21
C GLY A 221 8.45 1.14 6.16
N LEU A 222 8.59 -0.13 5.76
CA LEU A 222 7.66 -0.79 4.83
C LEU A 222 6.27 -1.00 5.45
N ALA A 223 6.20 -1.32 6.74
CA ALA A 223 4.93 -1.43 7.45
C ALA A 223 4.22 -0.07 7.54
N ALA A 224 4.93 1.01 7.89
CA ALA A 224 4.38 2.36 7.85
C ALA A 224 3.93 2.76 6.44
N ALA A 225 4.74 2.47 5.42
CA ALA A 225 4.38 2.70 4.02
C ALA A 225 3.13 1.90 3.59
N THR A 226 2.93 0.69 4.14
CA THR A 226 1.71 -0.11 3.93
C THR A 226 0.47 0.63 4.40
N GLY A 227 0.48 1.14 5.63
CA GLY A 227 -0.65 1.88 6.18
C GLY A 227 -0.90 3.20 5.46
N LEU A 228 0.17 3.90 5.09
CA LEU A 228 0.09 5.13 4.30
C LEU A 228 -0.54 4.87 2.93
N ALA A 229 -0.07 3.86 2.20
CA ALA A 229 -0.62 3.47 0.90
C ALA A 229 -2.08 3.03 0.99
N LEU A 230 -2.46 2.30 2.05
CA LEU A 230 -3.86 1.92 2.31
C LEU A 230 -4.73 3.16 2.55
N ALA A 231 -4.25 4.13 3.35
CA ALA A 231 -4.98 5.38 3.58
C ALA A 231 -5.18 6.16 2.27
N PHE A 232 -4.17 6.26 1.42
CA PHE A 232 -4.31 6.89 0.09
C PHE A 232 -5.22 6.11 -0.85
N SER A 233 -5.22 4.78 -0.81
CA SER A 233 -6.17 3.96 -1.56
C SER A 233 -7.62 4.25 -1.15
N VAL A 234 -7.92 4.19 0.16
CA VAL A 234 -9.25 4.55 0.71
C VAL A 234 -9.61 6.01 0.42
N GLY A 235 -8.61 6.89 0.53
CA GLY A 235 -8.70 8.31 0.20
C GLY A 235 -8.81 8.61 -1.29
N THR A 236 -8.69 7.61 -2.15
CA THR A 236 -8.98 7.70 -3.58
C THR A 236 -10.38 7.18 -3.86
N LYS A 237 -10.70 6.00 -3.32
CA LYS A 237 -12.06 5.44 -3.32
C LYS A 237 -12.25 4.55 -2.10
N PHE A 238 -13.40 4.64 -1.43
CA PHE A 238 -13.65 3.88 -0.20
C PHE A 238 -13.54 2.36 -0.38
N PHE A 239 -13.73 1.84 -1.59
CA PHE A 239 -13.50 0.44 -1.94
C PHE A 239 -12.08 -0.05 -1.59
N GLY A 240 -11.07 0.83 -1.57
CA GLY A 240 -9.71 0.49 -1.17
C GLY A 240 -9.59 -0.12 0.24
N VAL A 241 -10.60 0.04 1.10
CA VAL A 241 -10.63 -0.55 2.44
C VAL A 241 -10.57 -2.08 2.41
N VAL A 242 -11.00 -2.72 1.31
CA VAL A 242 -10.96 -4.17 1.14
C VAL A 242 -9.53 -4.72 1.26
N ALA A 243 -8.52 -3.94 0.88
CA ALA A 243 -7.11 -4.32 1.03
C ALA A 243 -6.66 -4.45 2.50
N ALA A 244 -7.41 -3.89 3.46
CA ALA A 244 -7.12 -4.04 4.88
C ALA A 244 -7.14 -5.51 5.33
N VAL A 245 -7.98 -6.35 4.71
CA VAL A 245 -8.10 -7.78 5.05
C VAL A 245 -6.81 -8.55 4.77
N PRO A 246 -6.29 -8.60 3.52
CA PRO A 246 -5.02 -9.29 3.26
C PRO A 246 -3.84 -8.65 4.01
N ILE A 247 -3.83 -7.32 4.21
CA ILE A 247 -2.80 -6.65 5.01
C ILE A 247 -2.83 -7.16 6.46
N ALA A 248 -4.01 -7.23 7.08
CA ALA A 248 -4.16 -7.73 8.44
C ALA A 248 -3.70 -9.19 8.55
N ILE A 249 -4.09 -10.05 7.61
CA ILE A 249 -3.66 -11.46 7.57
C ILE A 249 -2.13 -11.54 7.53
N VAL A 250 -1.47 -10.79 6.65
CA VAL A 250 -0.01 -10.79 6.49
C VAL A 250 0.69 -10.28 7.76
N LEU A 251 0.27 -9.14 8.29
CA LEU A 251 0.95 -8.52 9.43
C LEU A 251 0.72 -9.28 10.75
N LEU A 252 -0.50 -9.79 10.98
CA LEU A 252 -0.83 -10.59 12.16
C LEU A 252 -0.22 -12.00 12.11
N GLY A 253 -0.04 -12.55 10.90
CA GLY A 253 0.64 -13.83 10.65
C GLY A 253 2.16 -13.77 10.80
N ALA A 254 2.74 -12.59 11.03
CA ALA A 254 4.19 -12.46 11.19
C ALA A 254 4.70 -13.17 12.45
N SER A 255 5.69 -14.06 12.29
CA SER A 255 6.22 -14.90 13.38
C SER A 255 6.99 -14.13 14.47
N ARG A 256 7.55 -12.96 14.14
CA ARG A 256 8.31 -12.11 15.07
C ARG A 256 7.88 -10.66 14.95
N GLY A 257 7.78 -9.93 16.05
CA GLY A 257 7.57 -8.47 16.00
C GLY A 257 6.24 -8.00 15.40
N ARG A 258 5.20 -8.86 15.36
CA ARG A 258 3.87 -8.52 14.80
C ARG A 258 3.28 -7.24 15.38
N GLY A 259 3.39 -7.02 16.69
CA GLY A 259 2.85 -5.82 17.35
C GLY A 259 3.52 -4.54 16.86
N ARG A 260 4.84 -4.58 16.64
CA ARG A 260 5.60 -3.46 16.09
C ARG A 260 5.25 -3.18 14.63
N LEU A 261 5.09 -4.24 13.82
CA LEU A 261 4.62 -4.10 12.43
C LEU A 261 3.22 -3.47 12.34
N VAL A 262 2.27 -3.98 13.13
CA VAL A 262 0.90 -3.45 13.17
C VAL A 262 0.92 -2.01 13.65
N ALA A 263 1.67 -1.70 14.72
CA ALA A 263 1.80 -0.33 15.21
C ALA A 263 2.39 0.61 14.16
N ALA A 264 3.46 0.20 13.45
CA ALA A 264 4.06 0.99 12.38
C ALA A 264 3.07 1.23 11.23
N ALA A 265 2.32 0.20 10.81
CA ALA A 265 1.28 0.34 9.79
C ALA A 265 0.15 1.26 10.24
N VAL A 266 -0.33 1.15 11.49
CA VAL A 266 -1.34 2.06 12.04
C VAL A 266 -0.82 3.50 12.06
N LEU A 267 0.41 3.74 12.49
CA LEU A 267 1.01 5.07 12.49
C LEU A 267 1.10 5.66 11.07
N GLY A 268 1.51 4.86 10.09
CA GLY A 268 1.54 5.27 8.68
C GLY A 268 0.14 5.57 8.13
N GLY A 269 -0.86 4.76 8.49
CA GLY A 269 -2.26 4.99 8.12
C GLY A 269 -2.85 6.25 8.75
N VAL A 270 -2.60 6.48 10.04
CA VAL A 270 -3.00 7.71 10.75
C VAL A 270 -2.38 8.93 10.08
N LEU A 271 -1.09 8.89 9.75
CA LEU A 271 -0.43 9.96 9.02
C LEU A 271 -1.10 10.22 7.66
N GLY A 272 -1.42 9.17 6.90
CA GLY A 272 -2.13 9.29 5.63
C GLY A 272 -3.52 9.91 5.79
N VAL A 273 -4.29 9.48 6.78
CA VAL A 273 -5.61 10.07 7.09
C VAL A 273 -5.48 11.55 7.45
N LEU A 274 -4.51 11.93 8.28
CA LEU A 274 -4.28 13.33 8.65
C LEU A 274 -3.96 14.19 7.42
N ILE A 275 -3.14 13.69 6.48
CA ILE A 275 -2.86 14.38 5.22
C ILE A 275 -4.14 14.54 4.39
N LEU A 276 -4.94 13.49 4.26
CA LEU A 276 -6.18 13.48 3.48
C LEU A 276 -7.32 14.31 4.10
N LEU A 277 -7.25 14.59 5.41
CA LEU A 277 -8.21 15.45 6.08
C LEU A 277 -7.96 16.94 5.81
N VAL A 278 -6.77 17.35 5.38
CA VAL A 278 -6.44 18.77 5.15
C VAL A 278 -7.47 19.47 4.25
N PRO A 279 -7.86 18.91 3.08
CA PRO A 279 -8.87 19.54 2.21
C PRO A 279 -10.29 19.56 2.79
N VAL A 280 -10.56 18.75 3.81
CA VAL A 280 -11.88 18.58 4.44
C VAL A 280 -12.10 19.56 5.59
N ILE A 281 -11.02 20.10 6.19
CA ILE A 281 -11.09 20.94 7.41
C ILE A 281 -11.98 22.17 7.23
N GLY A 282 -12.01 22.77 6.04
CA GLY A 282 -12.81 23.96 5.76
C GLY A 282 -14.32 23.73 5.71
N SER A 283 -14.76 22.48 5.47
CA SER A 283 -16.16 22.16 5.17
C SER A 283 -16.57 20.73 5.58
N PRO A 284 -16.28 20.28 6.82
CA PRO A 284 -16.39 18.87 7.21
C PRO A 284 -17.82 18.31 7.10
N GLN A 285 -18.83 19.12 7.42
CA GLN A 285 -20.23 18.71 7.28
C GLN A 285 -20.64 18.54 5.81
N ALA A 286 -20.14 19.40 4.93
CA ALA A 286 -20.42 19.30 3.51
C ALA A 286 -19.71 18.07 2.91
N ALA A 287 -18.45 17.83 3.29
CA ALA A 287 -17.71 16.63 2.91
C ALA A 287 -18.44 15.36 3.35
N TYR A 288 -18.93 15.28 4.60
CA TYR A 288 -19.71 14.14 5.07
C TYR A 288 -20.99 13.92 4.24
N ARG A 289 -21.73 14.99 3.93
CA ARG A 289 -22.94 14.91 3.09
C ARG A 289 -22.63 14.43 1.67
N GLN A 290 -21.57 14.93 1.06
CA GLN A 290 -21.21 14.62 -0.32
C GLN A 290 -20.50 13.28 -0.49
N LEU A 291 -19.73 12.83 0.50
CA LEU A 291 -19.00 11.57 0.45
C LEU A 291 -19.83 10.39 0.96
N ILE A 292 -20.64 10.59 2.02
CA ILE A 292 -21.34 9.49 2.69
C ILE A 292 -22.84 9.53 2.38
N VAL A 293 -23.51 10.64 2.70
CA VAL A 293 -24.98 10.72 2.62
C VAL A 293 -25.49 10.59 1.18
N SER A 294 -24.78 11.16 0.21
CA SER A 294 -25.10 11.03 -1.23
C SER A 294 -25.14 9.57 -1.69
N HIS A 295 -24.14 8.76 -1.29
CA HIS A 295 -24.04 7.35 -1.65
C HIS A 295 -25.10 6.50 -0.95
N LEU A 296 -25.39 6.79 0.32
CA LEU A 296 -26.47 6.12 1.04
C LEU A 296 -27.83 6.38 0.38
N ARG A 297 -28.12 7.64 0.01
CA ARG A 297 -29.33 8.01 -0.72
C ARG A 297 -29.39 7.38 -2.11
N ALA A 298 -28.27 7.36 -2.83
CA ALA A 298 -28.19 6.71 -4.13
C ALA A 298 -28.45 5.18 -4.02
N GLY A 299 -27.93 4.55 -2.96
CA GLY A 299 -28.19 3.15 -2.65
C GLY A 299 -29.66 2.87 -2.32
N GLU A 300 -30.29 3.73 -1.51
CA GLU A 300 -31.73 3.64 -1.21
C GLU A 300 -32.59 3.74 -2.48
N LEU A 301 -32.22 4.61 -3.41
CA LEU A 301 -32.88 4.72 -4.72
C LEU A 301 -32.59 3.51 -5.61
N ALA A 302 -31.40 2.90 -5.54
CA ALA A 302 -31.07 1.70 -6.29
C ALA A 302 -31.83 0.44 -5.81
N HIS A 303 -32.40 0.47 -4.59
CA HIS A 303 -33.24 -0.58 -4.03
C HIS A 303 -34.68 -0.62 -4.59
N PHE A 304 -34.98 0.04 -5.71
CA PHE A 304 -36.18 -0.25 -6.51
C PHE A 304 -36.13 -1.67 -7.09
N GLY A 305 -36.34 -2.69 -6.26
CA GLY A 305 -36.64 -4.09 -6.60
C GLY A 305 -35.58 -4.84 -7.43
N ILE A 306 -35.15 -6.01 -6.95
CA ILE A 306 -34.32 -6.96 -7.72
C ILE A 306 -34.89 -7.20 -9.14
N GLY A 307 -36.22 -7.22 -9.29
CA GLY A 307 -36.88 -7.35 -10.59
C GLY A 307 -36.68 -6.16 -11.55
N ARG A 308 -36.59 -4.92 -11.04
CA ARG A 308 -36.32 -3.74 -11.89
C ARG A 308 -34.85 -3.68 -12.27
N ASN A 309 -33.94 -3.97 -11.35
CA ASN A 309 -32.50 -4.04 -11.63
C ASN A 309 -32.15 -5.19 -12.60
N LEU A 310 -32.79 -6.35 -12.51
CA LEU A 310 -32.67 -7.41 -13.52
C LEU A 310 -33.23 -6.98 -14.88
N SER A 311 -34.34 -6.24 -14.91
CA SER A 311 -34.86 -5.68 -16.18
C SER A 311 -33.90 -4.63 -16.78
N PHE A 312 -33.22 -3.84 -15.96
CA PHE A 312 -32.21 -2.89 -16.43
C PHE A 312 -30.96 -3.61 -16.95
N LEU A 313 -30.43 -4.58 -16.21
CA LEU A 313 -29.25 -5.36 -16.59
C LEU A 313 -29.47 -6.27 -17.80
N LEU A 314 -30.66 -6.85 -17.96
CA LEU A 314 -30.93 -7.85 -19.00
C LEU A 314 -31.67 -7.28 -20.23
N ILE A 315 -32.41 -6.18 -20.10
CA ILE A 315 -33.32 -5.69 -21.16
C ILE A 315 -32.93 -4.31 -21.70
N ARG A 316 -32.29 -3.44 -20.91
CA ARG A 316 -31.96 -2.06 -21.33
C ARG A 316 -30.45 -1.80 -21.34
N HIS A 317 -29.76 -2.32 -22.37
CA HIS A 317 -28.34 -2.01 -22.58
C HIS A 317 -28.08 -0.57 -23.07
N ASN A 318 -29.10 0.17 -23.52
CA ASN A 318 -28.95 1.55 -23.96
C ASN A 318 -30.13 2.37 -23.43
N LEU A 319 -29.88 3.29 -22.50
CA LEU A 319 -30.81 4.39 -22.26
C LEU A 319 -30.44 5.54 -23.23
N PRO A 320 -31.40 6.06 -24.00
CA PRO A 320 -31.18 7.33 -24.69
C PRO A 320 -31.00 8.42 -23.65
N LEU A 321 -29.87 9.13 -23.72
CA LEU A 321 -29.57 10.31 -22.92
C LEU A 321 -30.35 11.50 -23.46
N GLU A 322 -31.67 11.50 -23.30
CA GLU A 322 -32.50 12.68 -23.50
C GLU A 322 -33.39 12.90 -22.27
N ALA A 323 -32.96 13.85 -21.43
CA ALA A 323 -33.79 14.60 -20.50
C ALA A 323 -33.15 15.98 -20.29
#